data_AF-A0A6N6MIK3-F1
#
_entry.id   AF-A0A6N6MIK3-F1
#
_cell.length_a   1.000
_cell.length_b   1.000
_cell.length_c   1.000
_cell.angle_alpha   90.00
_cell.angle_beta   90.00
_cell.angle_gamma   90.00
#
_symmetry.space_group_name_H-M   'P 1'
#
loop_
_entity.id
_entity.type
_entity.pdbx_description
1 polymer ?
#
loop_
_entity_poly.entity_id
_entity_poly.type
_entity_poly.pdbx_seq_one_letter_code
_entity_poly.pdbx_strand_id
1 'polypeptide(L)'
;MPKRFNLIGQTFGRLTVAAKGQIIGSVQTWVCDCVCGGSKIVSTSEIRRGNVASCGCLRVGNPTHGHAGRSASPTYRSWRAMLNRCGNPNSVDYPRYGGAGIAVCERWSSFESFLADMGDRPEGKTLDRHPDKNGNYEPGNCRWATPYEQVHNRNKYQRRWWKKPAEIDASHVEAQS
;
A
#
# COMPACT_ATOMS: atom_id res chain seq x y z
N MET A 1 -13.33 37.93 39.86
CA MET A 1 -12.40 38.27 38.75
C MET A 1 -11.54 37.04 38.46
N PRO A 2 -11.56 36.42 37.27
CA PRO A 2 -10.73 35.24 37.05
C PRO A 2 -9.26 35.65 36.88
N LYS A 3 -8.39 35.01 37.67
CA LYS A 3 -6.92 35.15 37.63
C LYS A 3 -6.43 35.01 36.19
N ARG A 4 -5.78 36.05 35.67
CA ARG A 4 -5.11 36.03 34.35
C ARG A 4 -3.97 35.00 34.41
N PHE A 5 -4.19 33.81 33.87
CA PHE A 5 -3.15 32.78 33.73
C PHE A 5 -2.11 33.27 32.71
N ASN A 6 -0.92 33.62 33.19
CA ASN A 6 0.23 33.83 32.31
C ASN A 6 0.93 32.48 32.11
N LEU A 7 1.02 32.02 30.86
CA LEU A 7 1.65 30.75 30.52
C LEU A 7 3.01 30.92 29.84
N ILE A 8 3.50 32.15 29.68
CA ILE A 8 4.81 32.44 29.08
C ILE A 8 5.92 31.69 29.83
N GLY A 9 6.82 31.06 29.08
CA GLY A 9 7.93 30.24 29.60
C GLY A 9 7.57 28.80 29.95
N GLN A 10 6.28 28.42 29.92
CA GLN A 10 5.90 27.02 30.17
C GLN A 10 6.18 26.14 28.95
N THR A 11 6.69 24.94 29.19
CA THR A 11 7.00 23.95 28.16
C THR A 11 6.05 22.76 28.27
N PHE A 12 5.53 22.30 27.14
CA PHE A 12 4.65 21.14 27.04
C PHE A 12 5.01 20.34 25.78
N GLY A 13 5.44 19.09 26.00
CA GLY A 13 6.07 18.30 24.94
C GLY A 13 7.32 19.00 24.39
N ARG A 14 7.30 19.34 23.10
CA ARG A 14 8.37 20.03 22.37
C ARG A 14 8.12 21.53 22.17
N LEU A 15 7.06 22.08 22.77
CA LEU A 15 6.64 23.46 22.60
C LEU A 15 6.87 24.25 23.89
N THR A 16 7.42 25.46 23.75
CA THR A 16 7.60 26.43 24.83
C THR A 16 6.79 27.67 24.52
N VAL A 17 5.99 28.16 25.47
CA VAL A 17 5.18 29.38 25.27
C VAL A 17 6.09 30.60 25.23
N ALA A 18 6.17 31.24 24.07
CA ALA A 18 7.01 32.41 23.84
C ALA A 18 6.25 33.72 24.12
N ALA A 19 5.00 33.82 23.64
CA ALA A 19 4.22 35.05 23.74
C ALA A 19 2.71 34.81 23.79
N LYS A 20 1.96 35.85 24.17
CA LYS A 20 0.50 35.87 24.02
C LYS A 20 0.14 36.03 22.54
N GLY A 21 -0.76 35.18 22.07
CA GLY A 21 -1.38 35.30 20.75
C GLY A 21 -2.64 36.14 20.79
N GLN A 22 -3.35 36.18 19.66
CA GLN A 22 -4.64 36.86 19.54
C GLN A 22 -5.72 36.13 20.34
N ILE A 23 -6.71 36.87 20.81
CA ILE A 23 -7.92 36.26 21.37
C ILE A 23 -8.79 35.83 20.19
N ILE A 24 -9.12 34.54 20.11
CA ILE A 24 -10.01 34.00 19.09
C ILE A 24 -11.33 33.66 19.77
N GLY A 25 -12.39 34.41 19.44
CA GLY A 25 -13.67 34.36 20.15
C GLY A 25 -13.51 34.80 21.61
N SER A 26 -13.73 33.89 22.55
CA SER A 26 -13.53 34.10 23.99
C SER A 26 -12.26 33.43 24.54
N VAL A 27 -11.42 32.85 23.68
CA VAL A 27 -10.29 32.01 24.08
C VAL A 27 -8.96 32.74 23.85
N GLN A 28 -8.15 32.84 24.91
CA GLN A 28 -6.77 33.31 24.82
C GLN A 28 -5.90 32.25 24.13
N THR A 29 -5.17 32.66 23.09
CA THR A 29 -4.16 31.84 22.43
C THR A 29 -2.74 32.26 22.81
N TRP A 30 -1.78 31.40 22.51
CA TRP A 30 -0.38 31.51 22.86
C TRP A 30 0.47 31.12 21.66
N VAL A 31 1.50 31.92 21.38
CA VAL A 31 2.52 31.59 20.39
C VAL A 31 3.55 30.73 21.09
N CYS A 32 3.81 29.54 20.56
CA CYS A 32 4.78 28.61 21.10
C CYS A 32 5.88 28.29 20.10
N ASP A 33 7.11 28.35 20.58
CA ASP A 33 8.29 27.94 19.85
C ASP A 33 8.51 26.45 20.07
N CYS A 34 8.79 25.73 18.99
CA CYS A 34 9.11 24.32 19.06
C CYS A 34 10.62 24.14 19.00
N VAL A 35 11.12 23.13 19.70
CA VAL A 35 12.53 22.70 19.56
C VAL A 35 12.90 22.28 18.12
N CYS A 36 11.89 22.08 17.25
CA CYS A 36 12.04 21.84 15.81
C CYS A 36 12.53 23.09 15.03
N GLY A 37 12.54 24.27 15.66
CA GLY A 37 12.76 25.57 15.01
C GLY A 37 11.49 26.19 14.40
N GLY A 38 10.39 25.44 14.33
CA GLY A 38 9.08 25.94 13.91
C GLY A 38 8.26 26.50 15.08
N SER A 39 7.22 27.28 14.78
CA SER A 39 6.31 27.85 15.77
C SER A 39 4.88 27.35 15.58
N LYS A 40 4.06 27.45 16.63
CA LYS A 40 2.65 27.06 16.60
C LYS A 40 1.82 27.91 17.53
N ILE A 41 0.65 28.32 17.07
CA ILE A 41 -0.36 28.98 17.91
C ILE A 41 -1.22 27.89 18.56
N VAL A 42 -1.36 27.95 19.87
CA VAL A 42 -2.18 27.03 20.66
C VAL A 42 -3.12 27.79 21.59
N SER A 43 -4.30 27.25 21.82
CA SER A 43 -5.25 27.83 22.77
C SER A 43 -4.97 27.40 24.21
N THR A 44 -5.42 28.19 25.17
CA THR A 44 -5.34 27.85 26.61
C THR A 44 -6.00 26.50 26.92
N SER A 45 -7.09 26.15 26.22
CA SER A 45 -7.78 24.87 26.38
C SER A 45 -6.96 23.70 25.84
N GLU A 46 -6.27 23.86 24.70
CA GLU A 46 -5.39 22.83 24.13
C GLU A 46 -4.17 22.54 25.01
N ILE A 47 -3.56 23.58 25.60
CA ILE A 47 -2.46 23.43 26.55
C ILE A 47 -2.92 22.62 27.76
N ARG A 48 -4.07 22.99 28.36
CA ARG A 48 -4.61 22.30 29.54
C ARG A 48 -5.01 20.84 29.28
N ARG A 49 -5.50 20.54 28.08
CA ARG A 49 -5.88 19.17 27.68
C ARG A 49 -4.68 18.30 27.29
N GLY A 50 -3.51 18.90 27.05
CA GLY A 50 -2.30 18.15 26.63
C GLY A 50 -2.36 17.59 25.21
N ASN A 51 -3.28 18.08 24.37
CA ASN A 51 -3.51 17.52 23.01
C ASN A 51 -2.47 17.97 21.96
N VAL A 52 -1.58 18.88 22.32
CA VAL A 52 -0.57 19.45 21.41
C VAL A 52 0.80 19.28 22.04
N ALA A 53 1.68 18.52 21.40
CA ALA A 53 3.03 18.25 21.91
C ALA A 53 4.16 18.71 20.97
N SER A 54 3.85 19.25 19.79
CA SER A 54 4.84 19.77 18.84
C SER A 54 4.24 20.73 17.82
N CYS A 55 5.12 21.42 17.07
CA CYS A 55 4.80 22.23 15.89
C CYS A 55 4.02 21.47 14.80
N GLY A 56 4.01 20.12 14.85
CA GLY A 56 3.57 19.24 13.78
C GLY A 56 4.69 18.32 13.29
N CYS A 57 5.95 18.64 13.62
CA CYS A 57 7.12 17.86 13.21
C CYS A 57 7.07 16.39 13.67
N LEU A 58 6.43 16.08 14.80
CA LEU A 58 6.27 14.68 15.24
C LEU A 58 5.26 13.89 14.41
N ARG A 59 4.35 14.59 13.71
CA ARG A 59 3.38 13.96 12.79
C ARG A 59 3.91 13.86 11.37
N VAL A 60 5.06 14.47 11.07
CA VAL A 60 5.83 14.23 9.85
C VAL A 60 6.62 12.93 10.02
N GLY A 61 5.92 11.86 10.41
CA GLY A 61 6.37 10.52 10.05
C GLY A 61 6.10 10.42 8.57
N ASN A 62 7.17 10.34 7.77
CA ASN A 62 7.06 9.99 6.37
C ASN A 62 6.18 8.73 6.32
N PRO A 63 5.01 8.72 5.64
CA PRO A 63 4.29 7.47 5.47
C PRO A 63 5.32 6.49 4.92
N THR A 64 5.51 5.36 5.59
CA THR A 64 6.38 4.29 5.12
C THR A 64 5.99 4.05 3.65
N HIS A 65 6.83 4.56 2.74
CA HIS A 65 6.70 4.46 1.28
C HIS A 65 5.65 5.34 0.57
N GLY A 66 5.14 6.43 1.15
CA GLY A 66 4.20 7.31 0.42
C GLY A 66 2.80 6.72 0.19
N HIS A 67 2.57 5.48 0.62
CA HIS A 67 1.37 4.71 0.35
C HIS A 67 0.40 4.59 1.54
N ALA A 68 0.80 5.12 2.72
CA ALA A 68 0.05 5.10 3.97
C ALA A 68 -0.64 6.44 4.32
N GLY A 69 -0.95 7.27 3.32
CA GLY A 69 -1.70 8.52 3.50
C GLY A 69 -3.20 8.32 3.83
N ARG A 70 -4.00 9.40 3.87
CA ARG A 70 -5.46 9.36 4.19
C ARG A 70 -6.26 8.37 3.32
N SER A 71 -5.73 8.00 2.17
CA SER A 71 -6.21 6.90 1.34
C SER A 71 -5.03 6.00 0.99
N ALA A 72 -5.12 4.72 1.38
CA ALA A 72 -4.18 3.70 0.96
C ALA A 72 -4.05 3.68 -0.58
N SER A 73 -2.82 3.57 -1.09
CA SER A 73 -2.59 3.57 -2.55
C SER A 73 -3.18 2.35 -3.26
N PRO A 74 -3.47 2.45 -4.56
CA PRO A 74 -3.82 1.32 -5.44
C PRO A 74 -2.87 0.10 -5.29
N THR A 75 -1.56 0.36 -5.23
CA THR A 75 -0.50 -0.63 -5.03
C THR A 75 -0.64 -1.33 -3.66
N TYR A 76 -0.73 -0.55 -2.59
CA TYR A 76 -0.83 -1.05 -1.21
C TYR A 76 -2.11 -1.85 -0.98
N ARG A 77 -3.24 -1.41 -1.56
CA ARG A 77 -4.51 -2.16 -1.52
C ARG A 77 -4.37 -3.53 -2.18
N SER A 78 -3.63 -3.62 -3.29
CA SER A 78 -3.44 -4.88 -4.02
C SER A 78 -2.57 -5.86 -3.22
N TRP A 79 -1.49 -5.37 -2.60
CA TRP A 79 -0.65 -6.16 -1.69
C TRP A 79 -1.44 -6.66 -0.47
N ARG A 80 -2.19 -5.77 0.20
CA ARG A 80 -3.03 -6.18 1.34
C ARG A 80 -4.12 -7.17 0.95
N ALA A 81 -4.75 -7.00 -0.21
CA ALA A 81 -5.75 -7.94 -0.71
C ALA A 81 -5.15 -9.31 -1.02
N MET A 82 -3.93 -9.36 -1.58
CA MET A 82 -3.19 -10.61 -1.76
C MET A 82 -2.97 -11.34 -0.43
N LEU A 83 -2.44 -10.64 0.59
CA LEU A 83 -2.22 -11.22 1.91
C LEU A 83 -3.53 -11.70 2.56
N ASN A 84 -4.62 -10.94 2.43
CA ASN A 84 -5.92 -11.32 2.97
C ASN A 84 -6.48 -12.59 2.31
N ARG A 85 -6.37 -12.71 0.98
CA ARG A 85 -6.84 -13.90 0.25
C ARG A 85 -6.09 -15.17 0.66
N CYS A 86 -4.79 -15.08 0.94
CA CYS A 86 -3.97 -16.25 1.25
C CYS A 86 -3.88 -16.57 2.75
N GLY A 87 -3.94 -15.55 3.63
CA GLY A 87 -3.62 -15.71 5.05
C GLY A 87 -4.79 -15.54 6.02
N ASN A 88 -5.99 -15.16 5.56
CA ASN A 88 -7.14 -14.96 6.44
C ASN A 88 -8.24 -16.00 6.18
N PRO A 89 -8.36 -17.06 7.01
CA PRO A 89 -9.40 -18.08 6.89
C PRO A 89 -10.84 -17.55 6.87
N ASN A 90 -11.09 -16.37 7.44
CA ASN A 90 -12.42 -15.75 7.47
C ASN A 90 -12.74 -14.97 6.18
N SER A 91 -11.82 -14.88 5.23
CA SER A 91 -12.06 -14.20 3.95
C SER A 91 -12.90 -15.07 3.02
N VAL A 92 -13.87 -14.47 2.33
CA VAL A 92 -14.73 -15.16 1.34
C VAL A 92 -13.94 -15.76 0.17
N ASP A 93 -12.75 -15.22 -0.10
CA ASP A 93 -11.85 -15.73 -1.12
C ASP A 93 -10.95 -16.85 -0.59
N TYR A 94 -10.73 -16.96 0.72
CA TYR A 94 -9.74 -17.88 1.29
C TYR A 94 -9.87 -19.32 0.79
N PRO A 95 -11.06 -19.95 0.72
CA PRO A 95 -11.18 -21.32 0.22
C PRO A 95 -10.61 -21.54 -1.19
N ARG A 96 -10.62 -20.50 -2.04
CA ARG A 96 -10.10 -20.52 -3.42
C ARG A 96 -8.61 -20.16 -3.52
N TYR A 97 -8.02 -19.64 -2.46
CA TYR A 97 -6.63 -19.19 -2.41
C TYR A 97 -5.89 -19.91 -1.28
N GLY A 98 -5.80 -19.34 -0.08
CA GLY A 98 -5.07 -19.95 1.03
C GLY A 98 -5.54 -21.37 1.36
N GLY A 99 -6.85 -21.60 1.35
CA GLY A 99 -7.46 -22.93 1.55
C GLY A 99 -7.16 -23.93 0.42
N ALA A 100 -6.75 -23.46 -0.75
CA ALA A 100 -6.30 -24.29 -1.88
C ALA A 100 -4.76 -24.46 -1.92
N GLY A 101 -4.05 -24.00 -0.89
CA GLY A 101 -2.59 -24.11 -0.78
C GLY A 101 -1.81 -22.99 -1.50
N ILE A 102 -2.50 -21.96 -1.99
CA ILE A 102 -1.84 -20.81 -2.64
C ILE A 102 -1.30 -19.88 -1.55
N ALA A 103 0.02 -19.68 -1.57
CA ALA A 103 0.73 -18.85 -0.61
C ALA A 103 1.32 -17.58 -1.26
N VAL A 104 1.83 -16.70 -0.40
CA VAL A 104 2.65 -15.55 -0.77
C VAL A 104 4.09 -15.86 -0.36
N CYS A 105 5.05 -15.60 -1.24
CA CYS A 105 6.46 -15.79 -0.89
C CYS A 105 6.86 -14.92 0.31
N GLU A 106 7.80 -15.41 1.13
CA GLU A 106 8.22 -14.77 2.37
C GLU A 106 8.73 -13.34 2.15
N ARG A 107 9.41 -13.09 1.03
CA ARG A 107 9.91 -11.77 0.64
C ARG A 107 8.79 -10.71 0.61
N TRP A 108 7.59 -11.08 0.16
CA TRP A 108 6.44 -10.17 0.08
C TRP A 108 5.65 -10.05 1.40
N SER A 109 6.21 -10.51 2.51
CA SER A 109 5.74 -10.16 3.86
C SER A 109 5.90 -8.68 4.18
N SER A 110 6.82 -8.00 3.50
CA SER A 110 7.02 -6.55 3.53
C SER A 110 6.47 -5.89 2.27
N PHE A 111 5.82 -4.74 2.43
CA PHE A 111 5.28 -4.00 1.29
C PHE A 111 6.39 -3.39 0.43
N GLU A 112 7.53 -3.08 1.04
CA GLU A 112 8.75 -2.58 0.44
C GLU A 112 9.31 -3.54 -0.61
N SER A 113 9.41 -4.81 -0.24
CA SER A 113 9.90 -5.84 -1.15
C SER A 113 8.91 -6.10 -2.27
N PHE A 114 7.61 -6.09 -1.97
CA PHE A 114 6.56 -6.17 -2.99
C PHE A 114 6.66 -5.00 -3.98
N LEU A 115 6.82 -3.77 -3.48
CA LEU A 115 6.93 -2.57 -4.31
C LEU A 115 8.22 -2.57 -5.14
N ALA A 116 9.33 -3.04 -4.57
CA ALA A 116 10.60 -3.16 -5.30
C ALA A 116 10.51 -4.15 -6.46
N ASP A 117 9.80 -5.27 -6.28
CA ASP A 117 9.69 -6.31 -7.30
C ASP A 117 8.61 -5.99 -8.35
N MET A 118 7.47 -5.41 -7.93
CA MET A 118 6.30 -5.18 -8.80
C MET A 118 6.19 -3.75 -9.35
N GLY A 119 6.84 -2.78 -8.70
CA GLY A 119 6.62 -1.36 -8.95
C GLY A 119 5.21 -0.89 -8.60
N ASP A 120 4.93 0.37 -8.93
CA ASP A 120 3.61 0.96 -8.74
C ASP A 120 2.56 0.32 -9.65
N ARG A 121 1.36 0.13 -9.10
CA ARG A 121 0.23 -0.40 -9.86
C ARG A 121 -0.21 0.61 -10.91
N PRO A 122 -0.11 0.29 -12.21
CA PRO A 122 -0.62 1.16 -13.25
C PRO A 122 -2.15 1.31 -13.17
N GLU A 123 -2.67 2.40 -13.71
CA GLU A 123 -4.10 2.65 -13.78
C GLU A 123 -4.83 1.52 -14.54
N GLY A 124 -6.04 1.17 -14.10
CA GLY A 124 -6.86 0.12 -14.72
C GLY A 124 -6.34 -1.31 -14.56
N LYS A 125 -5.26 -1.54 -13.79
CA LYS A 125 -4.69 -2.87 -13.58
C LYS A 125 -4.90 -3.41 -12.16
N THR A 126 -4.84 -4.74 -12.06
CA THR A 126 -4.92 -5.53 -10.83
C THR A 126 -3.84 -6.61 -10.83
N LEU A 127 -3.50 -7.11 -9.64
CA LEU A 127 -2.51 -8.18 -9.48
C LEU A 127 -3.08 -9.51 -10.02
N ASP A 128 -2.35 -10.14 -10.94
CA ASP A 128 -2.69 -11.42 -11.58
C ASP A 128 -1.55 -12.43 -11.37
N ARG A 129 -1.90 -13.72 -11.25
CA ARG A 129 -0.93 -14.82 -11.15
C ARG A 129 -0.69 -15.42 -12.53
N HIS A 130 0.51 -15.23 -13.06
CA HIS A 130 0.89 -15.60 -14.42
C HIS A 130 2.41 -15.86 -14.47
N PRO A 131 2.88 -16.93 -15.14
CA PRO A 131 2.15 -17.78 -16.10
C PRO A 131 1.34 -18.93 -15.49
N ASP A 132 1.50 -19.21 -14.19
CA ASP A 132 0.78 -20.27 -13.50
C ASP A 132 -0.29 -19.71 -12.54
N LYS A 133 -1.55 -19.79 -12.98
CA LYS A 133 -2.71 -19.37 -12.18
C LYS A 133 -2.90 -20.18 -10.89
N ASN A 134 -2.34 -21.38 -10.80
CA ASN A 134 -2.41 -22.24 -9.63
C ASN A 134 -1.19 -22.05 -8.71
N GLY A 135 -0.13 -21.40 -9.19
CA GLY A 135 1.08 -21.12 -8.43
C GLY A 135 0.92 -20.03 -7.36
N ASN A 136 2.00 -19.79 -6.62
CA ASN A 136 2.05 -18.82 -5.53
C ASN A 136 2.14 -17.37 -6.02
N TYR A 137 1.95 -16.42 -5.10
CA TYR A 137 2.29 -15.02 -5.32
C TYR A 137 3.77 -14.78 -5.07
N GLU A 138 4.51 -14.57 -6.16
CA GLU A 138 5.96 -14.34 -6.16
C GLU A 138 6.35 -13.57 -7.44
N PRO A 139 7.53 -12.90 -7.46
CA PRO A 139 7.95 -12.09 -8.60
C PRO A 139 7.92 -12.84 -9.94
N GLY A 140 8.24 -14.14 -9.94
CA GLY A 140 8.25 -14.97 -11.14
C GLY A 140 6.87 -15.44 -11.62
N ASN A 141 5.82 -15.27 -10.80
CA ASN A 141 4.47 -15.73 -11.11
C ASN A 141 3.41 -14.63 -10.94
N CYS A 142 3.79 -13.35 -11.02
CA CYS A 142 2.88 -12.23 -10.83
C CYS A 142 3.12 -11.11 -11.83
N ARG A 143 2.02 -10.45 -12.24
CA ARG A 143 2.06 -9.26 -13.10
C ARG A 143 0.92 -8.31 -12.78
N TRP A 144 1.07 -7.05 -13.18
CA TRP A 144 -0.06 -6.13 -13.31
C TRP A 144 -0.82 -6.44 -14.60
N ALA A 145 -2.09 -6.79 -14.47
CA ALA A 145 -2.95 -7.17 -15.59
C ALA A 145 -4.22 -6.34 -15.61
N THR A 146 -4.71 -6.08 -16.81
CA THR A 146 -6.04 -5.55 -17.09
C THR A 146 -7.12 -6.59 -16.82
N PRO A 147 -8.39 -6.18 -16.65
CA PRO A 147 -9.51 -7.13 -16.54
C PRO A 147 -9.58 -8.11 -17.72
N TYR A 148 -9.28 -7.64 -18.94
CA TYR A 148 -9.24 -8.46 -20.14
C TYR A 148 -8.18 -9.57 -20.02
N GLU A 149 -6.94 -9.24 -19.65
CA GLU A 149 -5.85 -10.20 -19.49
C GLU A 149 -6.16 -11.25 -18.40
N GLN A 150 -6.78 -10.85 -17.29
CA GLN A 150 -7.18 -11.78 -16.23
C GLN A 150 -8.27 -12.75 -16.69
N VAL A 151 -9.26 -12.29 -17.47
CA VAL A 151 -10.29 -13.17 -18.05
C VAL A 151 -9.67 -14.20 -18.99
N HIS A 152 -8.70 -13.79 -19.81
CA HIS A 152 -7.99 -14.70 -20.71
C HIS A 152 -7.12 -15.70 -19.95
N ASN A 153 -6.61 -15.33 -18.76
CA ASN A 153 -5.88 -16.24 -17.87
C ASN A 153 -6.78 -17.30 -17.21
N ARG A 154 -8.11 -17.05 -17.08
CA ARG A 154 -9.05 -18.03 -16.50
C ARG A 154 -9.30 -19.24 -17.40
N ASN A 155 -9.21 -19.07 -18.72
CA ASN A 155 -9.58 -20.08 -19.71
C ASN A 155 -8.37 -20.71 -20.41
N LYS A 156 -8.12 -22.00 -20.12
CA LYS A 156 -7.38 -22.89 -21.02
C LYS A 156 -8.32 -24.01 -21.45
N TYR A 157 -9.15 -23.76 -22.47
CA TYR A 157 -9.19 -24.80 -23.50
C TYR A 157 -7.76 -24.86 -24.02
N GLN A 158 -6.99 -25.82 -23.50
CA GLN A 158 -5.77 -26.23 -24.17
C GLN A 158 -6.19 -26.51 -25.61
N ARG A 159 -5.75 -25.71 -26.57
CA ARG A 159 -5.86 -26.06 -27.99
C ARG A 159 -4.99 -27.29 -28.20
N ARG A 160 -5.56 -28.47 -27.92
CA ARG A 160 -4.98 -29.79 -28.15
C ARG A 160 -5.01 -30.19 -29.64
N TRP A 161 -4.97 -29.20 -30.53
CA TRP A 161 -5.13 -29.35 -31.98
C TRP A 161 -4.31 -28.29 -32.71
N TRP A 162 -3.00 -28.53 -32.78
CA TRP A 162 -2.18 -28.34 -34.00
C TRP A 162 -0.78 -28.88 -33.70
N LYS A 163 -0.60 -30.21 -33.77
CA LYS A 163 0.74 -30.72 -34.08
C LYS A 163 0.94 -30.42 -35.56
N LYS A 164 1.96 -29.61 -35.91
CA LYS A 164 2.43 -29.52 -37.30
C LYS A 164 2.59 -30.96 -37.82
N PRO A 165 2.08 -31.32 -39.01
CA PRO A 165 2.46 -32.58 -39.63
C PRO A 165 3.99 -32.58 -39.74
N ALA A 166 4.63 -33.66 -39.30
CA ALA A 166 6.03 -33.89 -39.56
C ALA A 166 6.25 -33.81 -41.07
N GLU A 167 7.31 -33.12 -41.47
CA GLU A 167 7.79 -33.05 -42.85
C GLU A 167 7.86 -34.47 -43.40
N ILE A 168 7.02 -34.74 -44.40
CA ILE A 168 7.06 -35.98 -45.17
C ILE A 168 8.28 -35.83 -46.07
N ASP A 169 9.33 -36.61 -45.78
CA ASP A 169 10.49 -36.76 -46.65
C ASP A 169 10.00 -37.25 -48.02
N ALA A 170 9.97 -36.33 -48.98
CA ALA A 170 9.68 -36.61 -50.37
C ALA A 170 10.98 -37.02 -51.06
N SER A 171 11.48 -38.21 -50.74
CA SER A 171 12.47 -38.88 -51.58
C SER A 171 12.08 -40.35 -51.75
N HIS A 172 12.02 -40.75 -53.02
CA HIS A 172 11.83 -42.11 -53.54
C HIS A 172 10.40 -42.65 -53.76
N VAL A 173 9.74 -42.20 -54.84
CA VAL A 173 9.00 -43.12 -55.74
C VAL A 173 9.05 -42.59 -57.20
N GLU A 174 9.92 -43.14 -58.03
CA GLU A 174 9.71 -43.30 -59.49
C GLU A 174 9.85 -44.81 -59.74
N ALA A 175 8.75 -45.55 -59.83
CA ALA A 175 7.94 -45.81 -61.03
C ALA A 175 8.70 -46.65 -62.08
N GLN A 176 8.33 -47.94 -62.09
CA GLN A 176 8.67 -48.93 -63.09
C GLN A 176 8.17 -48.53 -64.49
N SER A 177 8.91 -48.94 -65.51
CA SER A 177 8.38 -49.42 -66.79
C SER A 177 9.26 -50.57 -67.26
#